data_AF-A0ABD0NAW7-F1
#
_entry.id   AF-A0ABD0NAW7-F1
#
_cell.length_a   1.000
_cell.length_b   1.000
_cell.length_c   1.000
_cell.angle_alpha   90.00
_cell.angle_beta   90.00
_cell.angle_gamma   90.00
#
_symmetry.space_group_name_H-M   'P 1'
#
loop_
_entity.id
_entity.type
_entity.pdbx_description
1 polymer ?
#
loop_
_entity_poly.entity_id
_entity_poly.type
_entity_poly.pdbx_seq_one_letter_code
_entity_poly.pdbx_strand_id
1 'polypeptide(L)'
;AASQQASSVSESGQWEQALALLTLAVRAVSEMKLQYLRQRAACLAHLGLHERAVSDLNKVIQGHNADGREEQKVWAEDLCRRGRSLLLCSQEETGLQDFSQALDLHEEQALLCVEAGLGTQRLAEMFLRFALQNYGQQKLDRAWLLTETGLKVDSSHVELRKLRARVKREVSGPCTVH
;
A
#
# COMPACT_ATOMS: atom_id res chain seq x y z
N ALA A 1 2.85 21.99 18.93
CA ALA A 1 3.40 22.65 17.72
C ALA A 1 2.84 21.99 16.45
N ALA A 2 2.65 22.74 15.35
CA ALA A 2 2.01 22.38 14.05
C ALA A 2 1.40 20.97 13.86
N SER A 3 2.17 19.90 14.03
CA SER A 3 1.68 18.50 14.02
C SER A 3 0.53 18.25 15.00
N GLN A 4 0.65 18.66 16.27
CA GLN A 4 -0.42 18.48 17.28
C GLN A 4 -1.69 19.28 16.93
N GLN A 5 -1.52 20.48 16.36
CA GLN A 5 -2.63 21.31 15.95
C GLN A 5 -3.32 20.72 14.70
N ALA A 6 -2.53 20.23 13.74
CA ALA A 6 -3.05 19.54 12.57
C ALA A 6 -3.77 18.24 12.95
N SER A 7 -3.25 17.46 13.90
CA SER A 7 -3.93 16.29 14.45
C SER A 7 -5.26 16.65 15.10
N SER A 8 -5.27 17.65 16.01
CA SER A 8 -6.51 18.09 16.67
C SER A 8 -7.57 18.62 15.69
N VAL A 9 -7.15 19.37 14.68
CA VAL A 9 -8.04 19.92 13.64
C VAL A 9 -8.51 18.82 12.67
N SER A 10 -7.71 17.79 12.43
CA SER A 10 -8.10 16.61 11.65
C SER A 10 -9.14 15.78 12.40
N GLU A 11 -8.96 15.59 13.71
CA GLU A 11 -9.89 14.88 14.59
C GLU A 11 -11.26 15.59 14.69
N SER A 12 -11.30 16.91 14.53
CA SER A 12 -12.55 17.69 14.44
C SER A 12 -13.15 17.74 13.03
N GLY A 13 -12.56 17.03 12.05
CA GLY A 13 -13.03 16.95 10.67
C GLY A 13 -12.68 18.16 9.80
N GLN A 14 -11.85 19.09 10.29
CA GLN A 14 -11.46 20.32 9.59
C GLN A 14 -10.24 20.12 8.69
N TRP A 15 -10.33 19.14 7.78
CA TRP A 15 -9.21 18.67 6.95
C TRP A 15 -8.52 19.75 6.11
N GLU A 16 -9.27 20.73 5.61
CA GLU A 16 -8.74 21.84 4.82
C GLU A 16 -7.84 22.76 5.64
N GLN A 17 -8.23 23.05 6.88
CA GLN A 17 -7.44 23.84 7.82
C GLN A 17 -6.18 23.08 8.24
N ALA A 18 -6.29 21.78 8.52
CA ALA A 18 -5.14 20.93 8.81
C ALA A 18 -4.16 20.92 7.62
N LEU A 19 -4.66 20.79 6.39
CA LEU A 19 -3.86 20.85 5.17
C LEU A 19 -3.12 22.19 5.01
N ALA A 20 -3.78 23.33 5.30
CA ALA A 20 -3.16 24.64 5.22
C ALA A 20 -1.99 24.78 6.21
N LEU A 21 -2.20 24.38 7.47
CA LEU A 21 -1.17 24.40 8.52
C LEU A 21 0.03 23.50 8.14
N LEU A 22 -0.24 22.28 7.69
CA LEU A 22 0.80 21.33 7.28
C LEU A 22 1.55 21.79 6.04
N THR A 23 0.89 22.51 5.12
CA THR A 23 1.55 23.08 3.94
C THR A 23 2.58 24.12 4.33
N LEU A 24 2.29 24.95 5.34
CA LEU A 24 3.26 25.89 5.89
C LEU A 24 4.40 25.15 6.63
N ALA A 25 4.05 24.14 7.44
CA ALA A 25 5.03 23.37 8.21
C ALA A 25 6.04 22.63 7.32
N VAL A 26 5.61 22.04 6.20
CA VAL A 26 6.50 21.37 5.23
C VAL A 26 7.49 22.33 4.55
N ARG A 27 7.11 23.61 4.39
CA ARG A 27 7.98 24.64 3.81
C ARG A 27 9.02 25.16 4.79
N ALA A 28 8.77 25.05 6.09
CA ALA A 28 9.76 25.38 7.10
C ALA A 28 10.92 24.36 7.07
N VAL A 29 12.15 24.86 7.16
CA VAL A 29 13.33 24.00 7.37
C VAL A 29 13.21 23.41 8.77
N SER A 30 12.96 22.10 8.85
CA SER A 30 12.76 21.40 10.12
C SER A 30 13.14 19.92 9.98
N GLU A 31 13.64 19.34 11.08
CA GLU A 31 13.90 17.90 11.21
C GLU A 31 12.60 17.07 11.14
N MET A 32 11.45 17.69 11.43
CA MET A 32 10.13 17.04 11.44
C MET A 32 9.46 16.98 10.06
N LYS A 33 10.18 17.35 8.99
CA LYS A 33 9.63 17.48 7.65
C LYS A 33 8.95 16.20 7.13
N LEU A 34 9.53 15.03 7.39
CA LEU A 34 8.94 13.74 6.98
C LEU A 34 7.62 13.48 7.73
N GLN A 35 7.55 13.80 9.02
CA GLN A 35 6.32 13.69 9.80
C GLN A 35 5.22 14.62 9.26
N TYR A 36 5.56 15.87 8.92
CA TYR A 36 4.59 16.80 8.33
C TYR A 36 4.12 16.36 6.94
N LEU A 37 5.01 15.81 6.12
CA LEU A 37 4.63 15.23 4.82
C LEU A 37 3.66 14.06 5.00
N ARG A 38 3.91 13.16 5.96
CA ARG A 38 3.03 12.04 6.27
C ARG A 38 1.63 12.50 6.70
N GLN A 39 1.55 13.45 7.62
CA GLN A 39 0.27 14.03 8.06
C GLN A 39 -0.45 14.77 6.92
N ARG A 40 0.31 15.48 6.08
CA ARG A 40 -0.27 16.20 4.94
C ARG A 40 -0.82 15.24 3.90
N ALA A 41 -0.12 14.14 3.63
CA ALA A 41 -0.61 13.08 2.76
C ALA A 41 -1.93 12.47 3.26
N ALA A 42 -2.07 12.26 4.57
CA ALA A 42 -3.33 11.80 5.16
C ALA A 42 -4.47 12.81 4.93
N CYS A 43 -4.24 14.10 5.19
CA CYS A 43 -5.24 15.15 4.93
C CYS A 43 -5.62 15.22 3.43
N LEU A 44 -4.62 15.15 2.55
CA LEU A 44 -4.83 15.15 1.10
C LEU A 44 -5.66 13.94 0.65
N ALA A 45 -5.36 12.75 1.17
CA ALA A 45 -6.13 11.54 0.86
C ALA A 45 -7.58 11.62 1.37
N HIS A 46 -7.82 12.19 2.56
CA HIS A 46 -9.17 12.44 3.06
C HIS A 46 -9.96 13.41 2.19
N LEU A 47 -9.29 14.39 1.59
CA LEU A 47 -9.88 15.36 0.66
C LEU A 47 -9.96 14.84 -0.80
N GLY A 48 -9.63 13.57 -1.05
CA GLY A 48 -9.64 12.99 -2.40
C GLY A 48 -8.49 13.44 -3.32
N LEU A 49 -7.51 14.17 -2.79
CA LEU A 49 -6.36 14.71 -3.52
C LEU A 49 -5.22 13.67 -3.59
N HIS A 50 -5.52 12.49 -4.13
CA HIS A 50 -4.65 11.31 -4.06
C HIS A 50 -3.31 11.47 -4.76
N GLU A 51 -3.23 12.13 -5.92
CA GLU A 51 -1.95 12.38 -6.61
C GLU A 51 -0.98 13.20 -5.75
N ARG A 52 -1.49 14.20 -5.03
CA ARG A 52 -0.70 15.02 -4.11
C ARG A 52 -0.29 14.22 -2.88
N ALA A 53 -1.16 13.36 -2.36
CA ALA A 53 -0.83 12.45 -1.27
C ALA A 53 0.31 11.50 -1.67
N VAL A 54 0.26 10.92 -2.89
CA VAL A 54 1.34 10.09 -3.45
C VAL A 54 2.64 10.88 -3.54
N SER A 55 2.61 12.14 -3.99
CA SER A 55 3.82 12.97 -4.06
C SER A 55 4.48 13.18 -2.70
N ASP A 56 3.71 13.33 -1.63
CA ASP A 56 4.25 13.47 -0.27
C ASP A 56 4.79 12.14 0.25
N LEU A 57 4.04 11.05 0.07
CA LEU A 57 4.44 9.72 0.50
C LEU A 57 5.68 9.21 -0.24
N ASN A 58 5.89 9.59 -1.50
CA ASN A 58 7.14 9.30 -2.22
C ASN A 58 8.36 9.85 -1.48
N LYS A 59 8.28 11.07 -0.94
CA LYS A 59 9.38 11.69 -0.19
C LYS A 59 9.55 11.05 1.19
N VAL A 60 8.45 10.68 1.84
CA VAL A 60 8.49 9.95 3.11
C VAL A 60 9.17 8.60 2.93
N ILE A 61 8.77 7.86 1.89
CA ILE A 61 9.31 6.53 1.61
C ILE A 61 10.80 6.57 1.23
N GLN A 62 11.22 7.58 0.46
CA GLN A 62 12.64 7.82 0.17
C GLN A 62 13.49 8.14 1.41
N GLY A 63 12.85 8.62 2.49
CA GLY A 63 13.52 8.98 3.73
C GLY A 63 13.61 7.86 4.77
N HIS A 64 12.99 6.69 4.52
CA HIS A 64 13.12 5.55 5.42
C HIS A 64 14.53 4.95 5.35
N ASN A 65 15.09 4.63 6.53
CA ASN A 65 16.28 3.82 6.67
C ASN A 65 15.88 2.55 7.42
N ALA A 66 16.21 1.37 6.90
CA ALA A 66 15.60 0.10 7.32
C ALA A 66 16.11 -0.49 8.66
N ASP A 67 16.35 0.35 9.66
CA ASP A 67 16.98 -0.05 10.92
C ASP A 67 15.94 -0.20 12.05
N GLY A 68 15.53 -1.45 12.30
CA GLY A 68 14.70 -1.81 13.46
C GLY A 68 13.21 -2.02 13.17
N ARG A 69 12.56 -2.76 14.07
CA ARG A 69 11.16 -3.23 13.90
C ARG A 69 10.13 -2.10 13.85
N GLU A 70 10.29 -1.07 14.67
CA GLU A 70 9.32 0.06 14.70
C GLU A 70 9.38 0.86 13.39
N GLU A 71 10.58 1.04 12.84
CA GLU A 71 10.76 1.73 11.56
C GLU A 71 10.15 0.93 10.39
N GLN A 72 10.29 -0.40 10.41
CA GLN A 72 9.65 -1.31 9.45
C GLN A 72 8.11 -1.23 9.51
N LYS A 73 7.55 -1.13 10.72
CA LYS A 73 6.10 -0.95 10.93
C LYS A 73 5.60 0.36 10.31
N VAL A 74 6.28 1.48 10.61
CA VAL A 74 5.92 2.79 10.05
C VAL A 74 6.05 2.80 8.53
N TRP A 75 7.11 2.17 8.00
CA TRP A 75 7.30 2.07 6.56
C TRP A 75 6.22 1.21 5.88
N ALA A 76 5.81 0.10 6.47
CA ALA A 76 4.70 -0.70 5.96
C ALA A 76 3.40 0.13 5.90
N GLU A 77 3.13 0.96 6.92
CA GLU A 77 1.99 1.87 6.92
C GLU A 77 2.07 2.93 5.80
N ASP A 78 3.23 3.56 5.61
CA ASP A 78 3.43 4.56 4.56
C ASP A 78 3.30 3.96 3.15
N LEU A 79 3.78 2.73 2.95
CA LEU A 79 3.55 1.95 1.73
C LEU A 79 2.06 1.66 1.52
N CYS A 80 1.33 1.16 2.52
CA CYS A 80 -0.11 0.91 2.40
C CYS A 80 -0.90 2.18 2.07
N ARG A 81 -0.55 3.32 2.67
CA ARG A 81 -1.18 4.62 2.39
C ARG A 81 -0.92 5.09 0.96
N ARG A 82 0.32 4.91 0.47
CA ARG A 82 0.68 5.26 -0.92
C ARG A 82 -0.01 4.32 -1.89
N GLY A 83 0.05 3.02 -1.62
CA GLY A 83 -0.62 1.97 -2.39
C GLY A 83 -2.11 2.27 -2.57
N ARG A 84 -2.83 2.57 -1.49
CA ARG A 84 -4.24 2.97 -1.55
C ARG A 84 -4.48 4.19 -2.44
N SER A 85 -3.66 5.23 -2.31
CA SER A 85 -3.81 6.44 -3.12
C SER A 85 -3.50 6.16 -4.60
N LEU A 86 -2.50 5.33 -4.90
CA LEU A 86 -2.18 4.89 -6.26
C LEU A 86 -3.35 4.10 -6.90
N LEU A 87 -3.97 3.19 -6.14
CA LEU A 87 -5.16 2.46 -6.60
C LEU A 87 -6.32 3.41 -6.94
N LEU A 88 -6.52 4.46 -6.14
CA LEU A 88 -7.53 5.49 -6.39
C LEU A 88 -7.18 6.43 -7.56
N CYS A 89 -5.90 6.51 -7.93
CA CYS A 89 -5.41 7.17 -9.14
C CYS A 89 -5.30 6.23 -10.36
N SER A 90 -5.92 5.05 -10.32
CA SER A 90 -5.83 4.03 -11.39
C SER A 90 -4.41 3.53 -11.70
N GLN A 91 -3.44 3.74 -10.80
CA GLN A 91 -2.07 3.21 -10.90
C GLN A 91 -2.00 1.86 -10.18
N GLU A 92 -2.77 0.89 -10.69
CA GLU A 92 -3.08 -0.33 -9.96
C GLU A 92 -1.87 -1.23 -9.70
N GLU A 93 -0.99 -1.40 -10.70
CA GLU A 93 0.19 -2.27 -10.58
C GLU A 93 1.18 -1.74 -9.53
N THR A 94 1.48 -0.44 -9.56
CA THR A 94 2.34 0.20 -8.55
C THR A 94 1.70 0.17 -7.17
N GLY A 95 0.38 0.38 -7.09
CA GLY A 95 -0.32 0.29 -5.81
C GLY A 95 -0.29 -1.13 -5.21
N LEU A 96 -0.47 -2.17 -6.02
CA LEU A 96 -0.33 -3.56 -5.58
C LEU A 96 1.11 -3.89 -5.18
N GLN A 97 2.12 -3.35 -5.87
CA GLN A 97 3.52 -3.49 -5.47
C GLN A 97 3.79 -2.91 -4.08
N ASP A 98 3.21 -1.75 -3.77
CA ASP A 98 3.32 -1.16 -2.43
C ASP A 98 2.71 -2.08 -1.35
N PHE A 99 1.53 -2.65 -1.62
CA PHE A 99 0.92 -3.61 -0.68
C PHE A 99 1.75 -4.89 -0.53
N SER A 100 2.30 -5.44 -1.62
CA SER A 100 3.22 -6.58 -1.55
C SER A 100 4.42 -6.27 -0.67
N GLN A 101 5.07 -5.13 -0.89
CA GLN A 101 6.24 -4.72 -0.10
C GLN A 101 5.88 -4.49 1.36
N ALA A 102 4.72 -3.87 1.65
CA ALA A 102 4.25 -3.68 3.02
C ALA A 102 4.01 -5.00 3.76
N LEU A 103 3.39 -5.98 3.09
CA LEU A 103 3.13 -7.31 3.64
C LEU A 103 4.42 -8.09 3.90
N ASP A 104 5.42 -7.96 3.03
CA ASP A 104 6.73 -8.60 3.22
C ASP A 104 7.54 -7.91 4.34
N LEU A 105 7.37 -6.60 4.49
CA LEU A 105 8.09 -5.81 5.48
C LEU A 105 7.53 -5.97 6.90
N HIS A 106 6.21 -5.90 7.06
CA HIS A 106 5.53 -6.05 8.34
C HIS A 106 4.06 -6.47 8.16
N GLU A 107 3.82 -7.77 8.01
CA GLU A 107 2.51 -8.36 7.66
C GLU A 107 1.34 -7.87 8.53
N GLU A 108 1.45 -7.96 9.87
CA GLU A 108 0.37 -7.58 10.80
C GLU A 108 -0.07 -6.12 10.60
N GLN A 109 0.90 -5.20 10.51
CA GLN A 109 0.62 -3.78 10.32
C GLN A 109 0.02 -3.50 8.94
N ALA A 110 0.52 -4.17 7.89
CA ALA A 110 -0.04 -4.02 6.56
C ALA A 110 -1.51 -4.50 6.52
N LEU A 111 -1.84 -5.61 7.17
CA LEU A 111 -3.22 -6.10 7.26
C LEU A 111 -4.15 -5.12 8.01
N LEU A 112 -3.70 -4.54 9.13
CA LEU A 112 -4.45 -3.49 9.83
C LEU A 112 -4.72 -2.28 8.91
N CYS A 113 -3.74 -1.86 8.12
CA CYS A 113 -3.92 -0.77 7.16
C CYS A 113 -4.87 -1.13 6.01
N VAL A 114 -4.88 -2.39 5.57
CA VAL A 114 -5.81 -2.90 4.55
C VAL A 114 -7.24 -2.87 5.07
N GLU A 115 -7.48 -3.37 6.28
CA GLU A 115 -8.79 -3.39 6.94
C GLU A 115 -9.35 -1.97 7.14
N ALA A 116 -8.54 -1.04 7.64
CA ALA A 116 -8.93 0.34 7.84
C ALA A 116 -9.10 1.15 6.52
N GLY A 117 -8.61 0.61 5.41
CA GLY A 117 -8.51 1.30 4.13
C GLY A 117 -9.47 0.77 3.07
N LEU A 118 -8.94 -0.07 2.18
CA LEU A 118 -9.66 -0.58 1.01
C LEU A 118 -10.55 -1.77 1.33
N GLY A 119 -10.29 -2.45 2.45
CA GLY A 119 -10.90 -3.71 2.83
C GLY A 119 -10.19 -4.92 2.24
N THR A 120 -10.10 -5.97 3.06
CA THR A 120 -9.43 -7.24 2.75
C THR A 120 -9.97 -7.89 1.47
N GLN A 121 -11.30 -7.98 1.34
CA GLN A 121 -11.94 -8.58 0.17
C GLN A 121 -11.53 -7.88 -1.14
N ARG A 122 -11.64 -6.55 -1.17
CA ARG A 122 -11.34 -5.76 -2.37
C ARG A 122 -9.88 -5.92 -2.81
N LEU A 123 -8.95 -5.89 -1.86
CA LEU A 123 -7.53 -6.04 -2.18
C LEU A 123 -7.21 -7.46 -2.66
N ALA A 124 -7.79 -8.49 -2.04
CA ALA A 124 -7.62 -9.88 -2.49
C ALA A 124 -8.18 -10.11 -3.90
N GLU A 125 -9.34 -9.55 -4.23
CA GLU A 125 -9.92 -9.59 -5.58
C GLU A 125 -9.00 -8.91 -6.62
N MET A 126 -8.36 -7.81 -6.24
CA MET A 126 -7.37 -7.14 -7.12
C MET A 126 -6.14 -8.01 -7.36
N PHE A 127 -5.58 -8.63 -6.32
CA PHE A 127 -4.48 -9.58 -6.47
C PHE A 127 -4.87 -10.75 -7.37
N LEU A 128 -6.07 -11.31 -7.19
CA LEU A 128 -6.58 -12.37 -8.05
C LEU A 128 -6.65 -11.94 -9.51
N ARG A 129 -7.21 -10.77 -9.80
CA ARG A 129 -7.34 -10.25 -11.17
C ARG A 129 -5.97 -10.13 -11.85
N PHE A 130 -4.98 -9.53 -11.18
CA PHE A 130 -3.63 -9.40 -11.72
C PHE A 130 -2.91 -10.75 -11.83
N ALA A 131 -3.14 -11.67 -10.89
CA ALA A 131 -2.59 -13.02 -10.93
C ALA A 131 -3.13 -13.80 -12.15
N LEU A 132 -4.45 -13.73 -12.40
CA LEU A 132 -5.09 -14.35 -13.56
C LEU A 132 -4.60 -13.75 -14.89
N GLN A 133 -4.40 -12.42 -14.94
CA GLN A 133 -3.83 -11.75 -16.12
C GLN A 133 -2.41 -12.27 -16.42
N ASN A 134 -1.55 -12.35 -15.40
CA ASN A 134 -0.18 -12.85 -15.57
C ASN A 134 -0.16 -14.34 -15.90
N TYR A 135 -1.06 -15.13 -15.32
CA TYR A 135 -1.23 -16.53 -15.64
C TYR A 135 -1.61 -16.73 -17.11
N GLY A 136 -2.59 -15.97 -17.62
CA GLY A 136 -2.96 -15.99 -19.04
C GLY A 136 -1.85 -15.53 -19.99
N GLN A 137 -0.92 -14.71 -19.50
CA GLN A 137 0.29 -14.28 -20.24
C GLN A 137 1.47 -15.25 -20.07
N GLN A 138 1.28 -16.41 -19.44
CA GLN A 138 2.34 -17.39 -19.17
C GLN A 138 3.50 -16.85 -18.31
N LYS A 139 3.26 -15.79 -17.55
CA LYS A 139 4.21 -15.24 -16.56
C LYS A 139 4.01 -15.93 -15.22
N LEU A 140 4.35 -17.23 -15.16
CA LEU A 140 4.03 -18.11 -14.02
C LEU A 140 4.63 -17.62 -12.70
N ASP A 141 5.86 -17.11 -12.69
CA ASP A 141 6.49 -16.57 -11.47
C ASP A 141 5.73 -15.38 -10.90
N ARG A 142 5.28 -14.47 -11.79
CA ARG A 142 4.52 -13.28 -11.39
C ARG A 142 3.12 -13.66 -10.93
N ALA A 143 2.47 -14.61 -11.64
CA ALA A 143 1.18 -15.15 -11.24
C ALA A 143 1.27 -15.84 -9.86
N TRP A 144 2.33 -16.61 -9.62
CA TRP A 144 2.60 -17.24 -8.32
C TRP A 144 2.74 -16.21 -7.21
N LEU A 145 3.62 -15.22 -7.40
CA LEU A 145 3.87 -14.17 -6.42
C LEU A 145 2.57 -13.43 -6.04
N LEU A 146 1.82 -12.96 -7.03
CA LEU A 146 0.55 -12.25 -6.80
C LEU A 146 -0.49 -13.14 -6.11
N THR A 147 -0.51 -14.44 -6.44
CA THR A 147 -1.41 -15.39 -5.78
C THR A 147 -1.05 -15.56 -4.30
N GLU A 148 0.23 -15.76 -3.99
CA GLU A 148 0.69 -15.92 -2.61
C GLU A 148 0.49 -14.63 -1.81
N THR A 149 0.79 -13.46 -2.37
CA THR A 149 0.51 -12.18 -1.71
C THR A 149 -0.99 -12.00 -1.45
N GLY A 150 -1.85 -12.31 -2.42
CA GLY A 150 -3.30 -12.25 -2.23
C GLY A 150 -3.78 -13.17 -1.09
N LEU A 151 -3.14 -14.33 -0.89
CA LEU A 151 -3.46 -15.25 0.20
C LEU A 151 -2.90 -14.82 1.56
N LYS A 152 -1.87 -13.97 1.61
CA LYS A 152 -1.49 -13.26 2.85
C LYS A 152 -2.59 -12.28 3.27
N VAL A 153 -3.23 -11.62 2.31
CA VAL A 153 -4.36 -10.70 2.56
C VAL A 153 -5.61 -11.46 3.00
N ASP A 154 -6.03 -12.48 2.24
CA ASP A 154 -7.16 -13.32 2.58
C ASP A 154 -6.83 -14.80 2.36
N SER A 155 -6.43 -15.47 3.45
CA SER A 155 -6.07 -16.89 3.42
C SER A 155 -7.24 -17.82 3.06
N SER A 156 -8.47 -17.34 3.26
CA SER A 156 -9.71 -18.07 2.99
C SER A 156 -10.21 -17.88 1.56
N HIS A 157 -9.60 -16.99 0.77
CA HIS A 157 -10.07 -16.65 -0.57
C HIS A 157 -10.06 -17.86 -1.51
N VAL A 158 -11.25 -18.31 -1.93
CA VAL A 158 -11.44 -19.58 -2.65
C VAL A 158 -10.72 -19.58 -4.01
N GLU A 159 -10.89 -18.52 -4.80
CA GLU A 159 -10.33 -18.48 -6.17
C GLU A 159 -8.81 -18.35 -6.19
N LEU A 160 -8.20 -17.61 -5.26
CA LEU A 160 -6.74 -17.56 -5.09
C LEU A 160 -6.19 -18.95 -4.72
N ARG A 161 -6.86 -19.70 -3.83
CA ARG A 161 -6.45 -21.08 -3.50
C ARG A 161 -6.52 -22.01 -4.71
N LYS A 162 -7.56 -21.88 -5.54
CA LYS A 162 -7.68 -22.64 -6.81
C LYS A 162 -6.57 -22.26 -7.80
N LEU A 163 -6.30 -20.96 -7.96
CA LEU A 163 -5.26 -20.47 -8.86
C LEU A 163 -3.88 -20.98 -8.41
N ARG A 164 -3.57 -20.92 -7.12
CA ARG A 164 -2.33 -21.46 -6.53
C ARG A 164 -2.11 -22.92 -6.93
N ALA A 165 -3.15 -23.75 -6.82
CA ALA A 165 -3.06 -25.17 -7.20
C ALA A 165 -2.89 -25.40 -8.72
N ARG A 166 -3.34 -24.46 -9.56
CA ARG A 166 -3.10 -24.51 -11.02
C ARG A 166 -1.67 -24.11 -11.35
N VAL A 167 -1.23 -22.94 -10.88
CA VAL A 167 0.13 -22.44 -11.11
C VAL A 167 1.16 -23.45 -10.60
N LYS A 168 0.98 -24.00 -9.39
CA LYS A 168 1.89 -25.03 -8.83
C LYS A 168 2.02 -26.26 -9.73
N ARG A 169 0.90 -26.77 -10.26
CA ARG A 169 0.90 -27.96 -11.13
C ARG A 169 1.58 -27.71 -12.47
N GLU A 170 1.44 -26.51 -13.01
CA GLU A 170 2.05 -26.13 -14.30
C GLU A 170 3.55 -25.91 -14.15
N VAL A 171 3.98 -25.26 -13.06
CA VAL A 171 5.42 -25.11 -12.72
C VAL A 171 6.08 -26.45 -12.41
N SER A 172 5.37 -27.38 -11.76
CA SER A 172 5.88 -28.73 -11.46
C SER A 172 5.64 -29.76 -12.57
N GLY A 173 4.94 -29.39 -13.65
CA GLY A 173 4.66 -30.29 -14.76
C GLY A 173 5.94 -30.59 -15.54
N PRO A 174 6.10 -31.80 -16.10
CA PRO A 174 7.17 -32.03 -17.05
C PRO A 174 6.98 -31.06 -18.21
N CYS A 175 8.03 -30.32 -18.58
CA CYS A 175 8.05 -29.51 -19.79
C CYS A 175 7.78 -30.44 -20.98
N THR A 176 6.54 -30.55 -21.43
CA THR A 176 6.22 -31.22 -22.69
C THR A 176 6.65 -30.28 -23.81
N VAL A 177 7.92 -30.35 -24.17
CA VAL A 177 8.44 -29.76 -25.41
C VAL A 177 7.77 -30.52 -26.55
N HIS A 178 6.87 -29.86 -27.27
CA HIS A 178 6.33 -30.34 -28.55
C HIS A 178 7.20 -29.84 -29.70
#